data_AF-A0A4D4L159-F1
#
_entry.id   AF-A0A4D4L159-F1
#
_cell.length_a   1.000
_cell.length_b   1.000
_cell.length_c   1.000
_cell.angle_alpha   90.00
_cell.angle_beta   90.00
_cell.angle_gamma   90.00
#
_symmetry.space_group_name_H-M   'P 1'
#
loop_
_entity.id
_entity.type
_entity.pdbx_description
1 polymer ?
#
loop_
_entity_poly.entity_id
_entity_poly.type
_entity_poly.pdbx_seq_one_letter_code
_entity_poly.pdbx_strand_id
1 'polypeptide(L)'
;MTSRPALGKIGIWTAALKTDFAPSEQVSEAAAELDELGYGAIWLGGNPSPDQAGVLLDATSRITVATGILSIWDHEAAYVAERHTALNAAHDGRFLLGLGVSHSALAGERYQRPYTAMKEYLTALDSAPAPVPAAQRVLAALGPKMLELSRDRAAGAHPYLVTPEHTAKARDVLGKEAVLAPELKVVLDTDPERARATAREYLGRYLALPNYTNNFRRLGFEDADFADGGSDRLLSAMYALGDAETIRARVDEFLAAGADHLAIQVVSGDPLTVLPARSGARWPRHCRWTRADPSNHRDHSPGAGAGAGQASIPERPQRVISRTAAPRSRNTPRAATPRPARPASARPAHAGIRTGCWGSRSRTAPGPPGPPAAPAPTAGTASGAR
;
A
#
# COMPACT_ATOMS: atom_id res chain seq x y z
N MET A 1 0.37 -6.10 -23.88
CA MET A 1 -0.51 -6.34 -22.72
C MET A 1 0.14 -5.68 -21.52
N THR A 2 -0.31 -4.49 -21.12
CA THR A 2 0.14 -3.84 -19.88
C THR A 2 -0.50 -4.59 -18.72
N SER A 3 0.28 -5.43 -18.04
CA SER A 3 -0.19 -6.18 -16.87
C SER A 3 -0.39 -5.22 -15.70
N ARG A 4 -1.54 -5.35 -15.03
CA ARG A 4 -1.87 -4.67 -13.78
C ARG A 4 -0.76 -4.86 -12.74
N PRO A 5 -0.42 -3.85 -11.91
CA PRO A 5 0.56 -3.98 -10.84
C PRO A 5 0.27 -5.20 -9.94
N ALA A 6 1.28 -6.02 -9.69
CA ALA A 6 1.16 -7.27 -8.94
C ALA A 6 1.24 -7.04 -7.42
N LEU A 7 0.24 -6.35 -6.88
CA LEU A 7 0.23 -5.91 -5.47
C LEU A 7 -0.23 -6.98 -4.47
N GLY A 8 -0.90 -8.04 -4.93
CA GLY A 8 -1.67 -8.93 -4.05
C GLY A 8 -2.77 -8.19 -3.28
N LYS A 9 -3.44 -8.89 -2.35
CA LYS A 9 -4.52 -8.27 -1.54
C LYS A 9 -3.99 -7.41 -0.39
N ILE A 10 -2.82 -7.72 0.14
CA ILE A 10 -2.28 -7.11 1.36
C ILE A 10 -0.82 -6.71 1.13
N GLY A 11 -0.49 -5.49 1.52
CA GLY A 11 0.86 -4.95 1.59
C GLY A 11 1.08 -4.20 2.90
N ILE A 12 2.30 -3.72 3.10
CA ILE A 12 2.70 -2.93 4.26
C ILE A 12 3.00 -1.51 3.83
N TRP A 13 2.39 -0.53 4.50
CA TRP A 13 2.75 0.87 4.40
C TRP A 13 3.63 1.26 5.59
N THR A 14 4.80 1.85 5.34
CA THR A 14 5.68 2.31 6.42
C THR A 14 6.66 3.38 5.96
N ALA A 15 6.88 4.39 6.81
CA ALA A 15 7.96 5.35 6.63
C ALA A 15 9.26 4.90 7.33
N ALA A 16 9.21 3.91 8.23
CA ALA A 16 10.36 3.48 9.03
C ALA A 16 11.46 2.77 8.21
N LEU A 17 11.13 2.33 6.98
CA LEU A 17 12.10 1.76 6.04
C LEU A 17 12.77 2.83 5.16
N LYS A 18 12.41 4.11 5.30
CA LYS A 18 13.03 5.20 4.54
C LYS A 18 14.40 5.52 5.15
N THR A 19 15.45 5.48 4.34
CA THR A 19 16.82 5.79 4.75
C THR A 19 17.39 6.93 3.92
N ASP A 20 18.03 7.91 4.53
CA ASP A 20 18.46 9.09 3.77
C ASP A 20 19.73 8.86 2.93
N PHE A 21 20.69 8.02 3.34
CA PHE A 21 21.99 7.96 2.64
C PHE A 21 22.73 6.61 2.58
N ALA A 22 22.29 5.56 3.28
CA ALA A 22 22.86 4.22 3.12
C ALA A 22 21.84 3.13 3.48
N PRO A 23 21.84 1.99 2.76
CA PRO A 23 21.14 0.80 3.22
C PRO A 23 21.59 0.48 4.64
N SER A 24 20.67 0.54 5.61
CA SER A 24 20.96 -0.05 6.91
C SER A 24 20.66 -1.53 6.80
N GLU A 25 21.55 -2.38 7.34
CA GLU A 25 21.34 -3.83 7.42
C GLU A 25 19.96 -4.15 8.00
N GLN A 26 19.55 -3.39 9.02
CA GLN A 26 18.23 -3.50 9.65
C GLN A 26 17.06 -3.24 8.67
N VAL A 27 17.18 -2.25 7.80
CA VAL A 27 16.15 -1.95 6.78
C VAL A 27 16.10 -3.05 5.72
N SER A 28 17.26 -3.53 5.27
CA SER A 28 17.33 -4.64 4.32
C SER A 28 16.76 -5.94 4.90
N GLU A 29 17.12 -6.28 6.14
CA GLU A 29 16.58 -7.43 6.86
C GLU A 29 15.07 -7.33 7.06
N ALA A 30 14.56 -6.17 7.47
CA ALA A 30 13.12 -5.96 7.64
C ALA A 30 12.38 -6.06 6.30
N ALA A 31 12.93 -5.53 5.21
CA ALA A 31 12.35 -5.66 3.87
C ALA A 31 12.36 -7.12 3.39
N ALA A 32 13.46 -7.84 3.60
CA ALA A 32 13.56 -9.27 3.30
C ALA A 32 12.56 -10.10 4.12
N GLU A 33 12.38 -9.81 5.41
CA GLU A 33 11.37 -10.46 6.25
C GLU A 33 9.96 -10.24 5.69
N LEU A 34 9.62 -9.01 5.28
CA LEU A 34 8.32 -8.72 4.66
C LEU A 34 8.12 -9.49 3.35
N ASP A 35 9.18 -9.65 2.54
CA ASP A 35 9.16 -10.48 1.34
C ASP A 35 9.01 -11.97 1.68
N GLU A 36 9.66 -12.49 2.71
CA GLU A 36 9.50 -13.89 3.12
C GLU A 36 8.10 -14.18 3.72
N LEU A 37 7.51 -13.22 4.41
CA LEU A 37 6.17 -13.32 5.00
C LEU A 37 5.03 -13.38 3.98
N GLY A 38 5.32 -13.15 2.69
CA GLY A 38 4.34 -13.30 1.63
C GLY A 38 3.50 -12.05 1.34
N TYR A 39 3.91 -10.88 1.85
CA TYR A 39 3.27 -9.62 1.47
C TYR A 39 3.44 -9.34 -0.02
N GLY A 40 2.43 -8.70 -0.62
CA GLY A 40 2.43 -8.40 -2.05
C GLY A 40 3.10 -7.08 -2.40
N ALA A 41 3.10 -6.11 -1.48
CA ALA A 41 3.76 -4.82 -1.67
C ALA A 41 4.33 -4.20 -0.38
N ILE A 42 5.42 -3.45 -0.51
CA ILE A 42 5.88 -2.47 0.48
C ILE A 42 5.61 -1.07 -0.10
N TRP A 43 4.80 -0.27 0.59
CA TRP A 43 4.56 1.13 0.30
C TRP A 43 5.46 1.99 1.20
N LEU A 44 6.51 2.55 0.62
CA LEU A 44 7.47 3.37 1.33
C LEU A 44 6.87 4.77 1.56
N GLY A 45 6.57 5.11 2.80
CA GLY A 45 5.97 6.37 3.20
C GLY A 45 6.96 7.51 3.39
N GLY A 46 6.43 8.72 3.59
CA GLY A 46 7.23 9.88 4.01
C GLY A 46 8.02 10.57 2.90
N ASN A 47 7.42 10.77 1.72
CA ASN A 47 8.05 11.38 0.54
C ASN A 47 9.39 10.71 0.17
N PRO A 48 9.39 9.40 -0.18
CA PRO A 48 10.61 8.75 -0.61
C PRO A 48 11.02 9.17 -2.03
N SER A 49 12.31 9.06 -2.31
CA SER A 49 12.86 9.08 -3.67
C SER A 49 12.81 7.69 -4.31
N PRO A 50 12.95 7.57 -5.65
CA PRO A 50 13.09 6.27 -6.31
C PRO A 50 14.31 5.49 -5.80
N ASP A 51 15.40 6.18 -5.45
CA ASP A 51 16.62 5.55 -4.94
C ASP A 51 16.40 4.87 -3.59
N GLN A 52 15.59 5.46 -2.72
CA GLN A 52 15.21 4.85 -1.45
C GLN A 52 14.35 3.59 -1.65
N ALA A 53 13.50 3.57 -2.69
CA ALA A 53 12.80 2.34 -3.07
C ALA A 53 13.75 1.28 -3.64
N GLY A 54 14.78 1.70 -4.37
CA GLY A 54 15.85 0.83 -4.88
C GLY A 54 16.52 -0.01 -3.81
N VAL A 55 16.81 0.60 -2.65
CA VAL A 55 17.39 -0.12 -1.49
C VAL A 55 16.53 -1.31 -1.05
N LEU A 56 15.20 -1.16 -1.04
CA LEU A 56 14.29 -2.24 -0.66
C LEU A 56 14.14 -3.27 -1.79
N LEU A 57 14.24 -2.84 -3.05
CA LEU A 57 14.21 -3.74 -4.20
C LEU A 57 15.45 -4.65 -4.25
N ASP A 58 16.62 -4.12 -3.88
CA ASP A 58 17.88 -4.89 -3.75
C ASP A 58 17.78 -5.95 -2.63
N ALA A 59 17.12 -5.60 -1.53
CA ALA A 59 16.96 -6.48 -0.37
C ALA A 59 15.86 -7.55 -0.54
N THR A 60 15.11 -7.52 -1.64
CA THR A 60 13.93 -8.38 -1.85
C THR A 60 13.93 -9.03 -3.22
N SER A 61 13.18 -10.12 -3.37
CA SER A 61 13.20 -10.96 -4.57
C SER A 61 11.85 -11.01 -5.30
N ARG A 62 10.73 -10.82 -4.60
CA ARG A 62 9.38 -10.99 -5.17
C ARG A 62 8.46 -9.80 -4.94
N ILE A 63 8.48 -9.23 -3.74
CA ILE A 63 7.57 -8.14 -3.36
C ILE A 63 7.69 -6.92 -4.28
N THR A 64 6.56 -6.29 -4.60
CA THR A 64 6.52 -4.99 -5.28
C THR A 64 6.91 -3.91 -4.28
N VAL A 65 7.77 -2.97 -4.67
CA VAL A 65 8.09 -1.79 -3.85
C VAL A 65 7.46 -0.58 -4.52
N ALA A 66 6.63 0.13 -3.77
CA ALA A 66 5.91 1.31 -4.23
C ALA A 66 6.29 2.54 -3.40
N THR A 67 6.41 3.70 -4.04
CA THR A 67 6.46 4.97 -3.29
C THR A 67 5.06 5.32 -2.80
N GLY A 68 4.88 5.53 -1.49
CA GLY A 68 3.59 5.79 -0.83
C GLY A 68 3.54 7.13 -0.06
N ILE A 69 3.78 8.30 -0.65
CA ILE A 69 4.00 8.59 -2.07
C ILE A 69 5.22 9.47 -2.28
N LEU A 70 5.78 9.45 -3.49
CA LEU A 70 6.77 10.42 -3.94
C LEU A 70 6.06 11.75 -4.22
N SER A 71 6.56 12.83 -3.64
CA SER A 71 6.08 14.19 -3.86
C SER A 71 6.58 14.72 -5.21
N ILE A 72 5.66 15.19 -6.05
CA ILE A 72 6.02 15.79 -7.36
C ILE A 72 6.85 17.08 -7.25
N TRP A 73 6.95 17.64 -6.04
CA TRP A 73 7.69 18.87 -5.76
C TRP A 73 9.15 18.62 -5.38
N ASP A 74 9.50 17.38 -5.08
CA ASP A 74 10.79 17.02 -4.47
C ASP A 74 11.77 16.53 -5.55
N HIS A 75 11.26 16.06 -6.69
CA HIS A 75 12.05 15.46 -7.76
C HIS A 75 11.52 15.82 -9.15
N GLU A 76 12.43 16.25 -10.03
CA GLU A 76 12.12 16.49 -11.44
C GLU A 76 11.63 15.21 -12.15
N ALA A 77 10.62 15.36 -13.02
CA ALA A 77 10.02 14.24 -13.73
C ALA A 77 11.04 13.45 -14.59
N ALA A 78 12.01 14.13 -15.18
CA ALA A 78 13.06 13.50 -15.98
C ALA A 78 13.92 12.52 -15.15
N TYR A 79 14.34 12.95 -13.95
CA TYR A 79 15.08 12.10 -13.02
C TYR A 79 14.22 10.91 -12.57
N VAL A 80 12.96 11.15 -12.19
CA VAL A 80 12.05 10.07 -11.77
C VAL A 80 11.84 9.04 -12.88
N ALA A 81 11.69 9.48 -14.14
CA ALA A 81 11.50 8.60 -15.28
C ALA A 81 12.74 7.74 -15.60
N GLU A 82 13.93 8.33 -15.52
CA GLU A 82 15.19 7.61 -15.66
C GLU A 82 15.36 6.54 -14.58
N ARG A 83 15.18 6.92 -13.31
CA ARG A 83 15.32 5.99 -12.17
C ARG A 83 14.28 4.89 -12.20
N HIS A 84 13.02 5.22 -12.53
CA HIS A 84 11.96 4.22 -12.70
C HIS A 84 12.34 3.17 -13.74
N THR A 85 12.86 3.61 -14.90
CA THR A 85 13.28 2.71 -15.98
C THR A 85 14.44 1.82 -15.54
N ALA A 86 15.45 2.39 -14.89
CA ALA A 86 16.61 1.65 -14.39
C ALA A 86 16.21 0.59 -13.35
N LEU A 87 15.39 0.96 -12.36
CA LEU A 87 14.93 0.04 -11.31
C LEU A 87 14.09 -1.10 -11.88
N ASN A 88 13.16 -0.81 -12.78
CA ASN A 88 12.31 -1.85 -13.36
C ASN A 88 13.07 -2.79 -14.31
N ALA A 89 14.14 -2.32 -14.95
CA ALA A 89 15.05 -3.18 -15.70
C ALA A 89 15.90 -4.09 -14.81
N ALA A 90 16.32 -3.60 -13.63
CA ALA A 90 17.14 -4.36 -12.68
C ALA A 90 16.33 -5.35 -11.82
N HIS A 91 15.04 -5.08 -11.60
CA HIS A 91 14.21 -5.81 -10.63
C HIS A 91 12.92 -6.38 -11.23
N ASP A 92 12.95 -6.78 -12.51
CA ASP A 92 11.84 -7.48 -13.19
C ASP A 92 10.47 -6.77 -13.08
N GLY A 93 10.48 -5.44 -13.15
CA GLY A 93 9.23 -4.66 -13.11
C GLY A 93 8.60 -4.48 -11.72
N ARG A 94 9.32 -4.78 -10.63
CA ARG A 94 8.81 -4.71 -9.24
C ARG A 94 8.72 -3.31 -8.66
N PHE A 95 9.13 -2.26 -9.37
CA PHE A 95 9.00 -0.88 -8.89
C PHE A 95 7.70 -0.24 -9.39
N LEU A 96 6.84 0.18 -8.46
CA LEU A 96 5.61 0.92 -8.75
C LEU A 96 5.74 2.38 -8.30
N LEU A 97 5.58 3.33 -9.23
CA LEU A 97 5.67 4.75 -8.90
C LEU A 97 4.35 5.28 -8.34
N GLY A 98 4.24 5.46 -7.03
CA GLY A 98 3.13 6.21 -6.42
C GLY A 98 3.46 7.69 -6.26
N LEU A 99 2.60 8.55 -6.80
CA LEU A 99 2.79 10.00 -6.87
C LEU A 99 1.74 10.76 -6.07
N GLY A 100 2.13 11.88 -5.48
CA GLY A 100 1.19 12.80 -4.86
C GLY A 100 1.71 14.22 -4.76
N VAL A 101 0.83 15.10 -4.31
CA VAL A 101 1.11 16.54 -4.17
C VAL A 101 1.49 16.92 -2.73
N SER A 102 1.72 15.95 -1.85
CA SER A 102 2.02 16.17 -0.43
C SER A 102 0.95 17.07 0.25
N HIS A 103 1.34 17.83 1.28
CA HIS A 103 0.54 18.81 2.00
C HIS A 103 1.10 20.22 1.80
N SER A 104 0.24 21.24 1.80
CA SER A 104 0.67 22.63 1.67
C SER A 104 1.71 23.04 2.71
N ALA A 105 1.57 22.55 3.94
CA ALA A 105 2.51 22.79 5.03
C ALA A 105 3.94 22.27 4.76
N LEU A 106 4.08 21.22 3.94
CA LEU A 106 5.37 20.61 3.59
C LEU A 106 5.94 21.13 2.27
N ALA A 107 5.08 21.47 1.31
CA ALA A 107 5.48 21.98 0.00
C ALA A 107 5.70 23.50 -0.04
N GLY A 108 5.28 24.24 1.00
CA GLY A 108 5.48 25.68 1.13
C GLY A 108 4.88 26.46 -0.05
N GLU A 109 5.60 27.47 -0.52
CA GLU A 109 5.16 28.34 -1.64
C GLU A 109 4.96 27.60 -2.97
N ARG A 110 5.54 26.41 -3.12
CA ARG A 110 5.39 25.56 -4.33
C ARG A 110 4.00 24.94 -4.43
N TYR A 111 3.24 24.91 -3.33
CA TYR A 111 1.90 24.35 -3.30
C TYR A 111 0.88 25.28 -3.97
N GLN A 112 0.90 25.33 -5.30
CA GLN A 112 -0.07 26.08 -6.09
C GLN A 112 -0.74 25.15 -7.09
N ARG A 113 -2.08 25.22 -7.16
CA ARG A 113 -2.89 24.51 -8.15
C ARG A 113 -2.52 23.02 -8.28
N PRO A 114 -2.57 22.23 -7.18
CA PRO A 114 -2.03 20.86 -7.11
C PRO A 114 -2.56 19.94 -8.22
N TYR A 115 -3.80 20.13 -8.66
CA TYR A 115 -4.36 19.42 -9.81
C TYR A 115 -3.66 19.74 -11.13
N THR A 116 -3.42 21.02 -11.42
CA THR A 116 -2.70 21.45 -12.61
C THR A 116 -1.27 20.94 -12.58
N ALA A 117 -0.56 21.10 -11.46
CA ALA A 117 0.81 20.64 -11.31
C ALA A 117 0.95 19.12 -11.50
N MET A 118 0.05 18.31 -10.93
CA MET A 118 0.06 16.86 -11.16
C MET A 118 -0.16 16.52 -12.65
N LYS A 119 -1.08 17.20 -13.35
CA LYS A 119 -1.28 16.98 -14.79
C LYS A 119 -0.04 17.31 -15.62
N GLU A 120 0.62 18.41 -15.30
CA GLU A 120 1.86 18.84 -15.96
C GLU A 120 2.99 17.85 -15.68
N TYR A 121 3.14 17.41 -14.42
CA TYR A 121 4.12 16.40 -14.04
C TYR A 121 3.91 15.07 -14.77
N LEU A 122 2.68 14.58 -14.86
CA LEU A 122 2.35 13.37 -15.62
C LEU A 122 2.64 13.54 -17.12
N THR A 123 2.41 14.72 -17.68
CA THR A 123 2.76 15.03 -19.08
C THR A 123 4.28 15.03 -19.28
N ALA A 124 5.04 15.55 -18.32
CA ALA A 124 6.50 15.52 -18.35
C ALA A 124 7.04 14.08 -18.25
N LEU A 125 6.46 13.22 -17.39
CA LEU A 125 6.79 11.79 -17.34
C LEU A 125 6.49 11.07 -18.66
N ASP A 126 5.38 11.42 -19.32
CA ASP A 126 5.00 10.82 -20.61
C ASP A 126 5.91 11.29 -21.77
N SER A 127 6.52 12.46 -21.62
CA SER A 127 7.39 13.08 -22.65
C SER A 127 8.88 12.87 -22.40
N ALA A 128 9.26 12.21 -21.29
CA ALA A 128 10.65 11.92 -20.98
C ALA A 128 11.28 10.97 -22.03
N PRO A 129 12.61 10.99 -22.23
CA PRO A 129 13.28 10.07 -23.17
C PRO A 129 12.98 8.59 -22.89
N ALA A 130 12.80 8.24 -21.61
CA ALA A 130 12.31 6.95 -21.15
C ALA A 130 11.00 7.16 -20.37
N PRO A 131 9.83 7.15 -21.04
CA PRO A 131 8.56 7.47 -20.40
C PRO A 131 8.19 6.49 -19.27
N VAL A 132 7.53 7.00 -18.21
CA VAL A 132 6.90 6.13 -17.20
C VAL A 132 5.52 5.72 -17.70
N PRO A 133 5.27 4.44 -18.01
CA PRO A 133 3.97 4.00 -18.51
C PRO A 133 2.87 4.27 -17.49
N ALA A 134 1.67 4.66 -17.97
CA ALA A 134 0.51 4.86 -17.10
C ALA A 134 0.24 3.61 -16.23
N ALA A 135 0.43 2.41 -16.77
CA ALA A 135 0.26 1.14 -16.05
C ALA A 135 1.29 0.88 -14.91
N GLN A 136 2.35 1.68 -14.81
CA GLN A 136 3.40 1.55 -13.77
C GLN A 136 3.45 2.75 -12.83
N ARG A 137 2.37 3.54 -12.78
CA ARG A 137 2.21 4.60 -11.78
C ARG A 137 0.82 4.59 -11.16
N VAL A 138 0.71 5.04 -9.92
CA VAL A 138 -0.55 5.27 -9.21
C VAL A 138 -0.55 6.65 -8.57
N LEU A 139 -1.74 7.23 -8.34
CA LEU A 139 -1.86 8.57 -7.75
C LEU A 139 -2.45 8.49 -6.35
N ALA A 140 -1.91 9.28 -5.43
CA ALA A 140 -2.62 9.64 -4.20
C ALA A 140 -3.83 10.50 -4.56
N ALA A 141 -5.01 9.89 -4.50
CA ALA A 141 -6.25 10.49 -4.97
C ALA A 141 -7.34 10.39 -3.89
N LEU A 142 -7.64 11.52 -3.26
CA LEU A 142 -8.70 11.65 -2.25
C LEU A 142 -9.98 12.23 -2.85
N GLY A 143 -9.86 13.34 -3.58
CA GLY A 143 -11.00 14.07 -4.14
C GLY A 143 -11.42 13.57 -5.53
N PRO A 144 -12.67 13.83 -5.97
CA PRO A 144 -13.21 13.32 -7.23
C PRO A 144 -12.33 13.62 -8.46
N LYS A 145 -11.84 14.85 -8.60
CA LYS A 145 -10.99 15.25 -9.73
C LYS A 145 -9.67 14.46 -9.81
N MET A 146 -9.07 14.14 -8.65
CA MET A 146 -7.85 13.33 -8.63
C MET A 146 -8.13 11.86 -8.91
N LEU A 147 -9.29 11.35 -8.52
CA LEU A 147 -9.74 10.00 -8.87
C LEU A 147 -9.98 9.88 -10.38
N GLU A 148 -10.64 10.87 -10.99
CA GLU A 148 -10.80 10.95 -12.46
C GLU A 148 -9.44 10.99 -13.17
N LEU A 149 -8.51 11.83 -12.70
CA LEU A 149 -7.16 11.89 -13.27
C LEU A 149 -6.41 10.57 -13.11
N SER A 150 -6.56 9.91 -11.96
CA SER A 150 -5.98 8.60 -11.69
C SER A 150 -6.50 7.53 -12.65
N ARG A 151 -7.82 7.49 -12.90
CA ARG A 151 -8.43 6.62 -13.92
C ARG A 151 -7.83 6.86 -15.30
N ASP A 152 -7.69 8.12 -15.69
CA ASP A 152 -7.37 8.49 -17.07
C ASP A 152 -5.87 8.43 -17.38
N ARG A 153 -5.00 8.60 -16.37
CA ARG A 153 -3.55 8.82 -16.57
C ARG A 153 -2.65 7.90 -15.75
N ALA A 154 -3.19 6.98 -14.97
CA ALA A 154 -2.42 6.07 -14.12
C ALA A 154 -3.04 4.66 -14.11
N ALA A 155 -2.35 3.72 -13.47
CA ALA A 155 -2.82 2.36 -13.27
C ALA A 155 -3.95 2.30 -12.24
N GLY A 156 -4.09 3.35 -11.43
CA GLY A 156 -5.00 3.39 -10.30
C GLY A 156 -4.66 4.41 -9.24
N ALA A 157 -5.35 4.28 -8.11
CA ALA A 157 -5.30 5.20 -6.99
C ALA A 157 -4.78 4.52 -5.71
N HIS A 158 -4.06 5.30 -4.90
CA HIS A 158 -3.66 4.96 -3.54
C HIS A 158 -4.20 6.02 -2.56
N PRO A 159 -5.49 5.95 -2.16
CA PRO A 159 -6.06 6.87 -1.16
C PRO A 159 -5.49 6.59 0.24
N TYR A 160 -5.38 7.64 1.05
CA TYR A 160 -4.78 7.58 2.39
C TYR A 160 -5.72 8.19 3.41
N LEU A 161 -5.89 7.57 4.58
CA LEU A 161 -6.80 8.06 5.63
C LEU A 161 -8.27 8.15 5.15
N VAL A 162 -8.81 7.01 4.71
CA VAL A 162 -10.14 6.89 4.07
C VAL A 162 -10.99 5.81 4.75
N THR A 163 -12.29 5.78 4.45
CA THR A 163 -13.24 4.73 4.90
C THR A 163 -13.52 3.69 3.82
N PRO A 164 -14.17 2.56 4.15
CA PRO A 164 -14.81 1.69 3.17
C PRO A 164 -15.82 2.45 2.28
N GLU A 165 -16.59 3.39 2.84
CA GLU A 165 -17.53 4.21 2.05
C GLU A 165 -16.82 5.08 1.01
N HIS A 166 -15.71 5.72 1.37
CA HIS A 166 -14.87 6.45 0.40
C HIS A 166 -14.33 5.51 -0.67
N THR A 167 -13.90 4.31 -0.27
CA THR A 167 -13.38 3.28 -1.18
C THR A 167 -14.43 2.87 -2.22
N ALA A 168 -15.69 2.67 -1.81
CA ALA A 168 -16.79 2.39 -2.72
C ALA A 168 -17.01 3.54 -3.72
N LYS A 169 -17.07 4.79 -3.24
CA LYS A 169 -17.20 5.97 -4.11
C LYS A 169 -16.00 6.10 -5.07
N ALA A 170 -14.79 5.81 -4.60
CA ALA A 170 -13.58 5.83 -5.42
C ALA A 170 -13.64 4.75 -6.52
N ARG A 171 -14.12 3.54 -6.19
CA ARG A 171 -14.33 2.47 -7.17
C ARG A 171 -15.30 2.89 -8.27
N ASP A 172 -16.40 3.56 -7.92
CA ASP A 172 -17.37 4.04 -8.91
C ASP A 172 -16.75 5.02 -9.92
N VAL A 173 -15.89 5.93 -9.44
CA VAL A 173 -15.19 6.89 -10.30
C VAL A 173 -14.12 6.22 -11.17
N LEU A 174 -13.35 5.29 -10.59
CA LEU A 174 -12.22 4.62 -11.24
C LEU A 174 -12.64 3.55 -12.25
N GLY A 175 -13.82 2.96 -12.09
CA GLY A 175 -14.22 1.77 -12.84
C GLY A 175 -13.49 0.51 -12.38
N LYS A 176 -13.77 -0.65 -12.97
CA LYS A 176 -13.31 -1.96 -12.48
C LYS A 176 -11.85 -2.30 -12.81
N GLU A 177 -11.30 -1.67 -13.85
CA GLU A 177 -9.98 -2.02 -14.39
C GLU A 177 -8.82 -1.38 -13.60
N ALA A 178 -9.04 -0.16 -13.10
CA ALA A 178 -8.03 0.56 -12.35
C ALA A 178 -7.78 -0.09 -10.99
N VAL A 179 -6.52 -0.10 -10.55
CA VAL A 179 -6.14 -0.49 -9.20
C VAL A 179 -6.70 0.52 -8.19
N LEU A 180 -7.32 0.02 -7.13
CA LEU A 180 -7.68 0.80 -5.95
C LEU A 180 -6.98 0.18 -4.76
N ALA A 181 -5.95 0.86 -4.27
CA ALA A 181 -5.06 0.38 -3.22
C ALA A 181 -5.11 1.30 -1.98
N PRO A 182 -6.23 1.41 -1.24
CA PRO A 182 -6.30 2.25 -0.06
C PRO A 182 -5.33 1.81 1.03
N GLU A 183 -4.88 2.79 1.80
CA GLU A 183 -4.18 2.57 3.07
C GLU A 183 -5.18 2.34 4.21
N LEU A 184 -4.82 1.46 5.15
CA LEU A 184 -5.58 1.19 6.37
C LEU A 184 -4.66 1.24 7.59
N LYS A 185 -4.99 2.14 8.53
CA LYS A 185 -4.31 2.23 9.83
C LYS A 185 -4.79 1.14 10.76
N VAL A 186 -3.85 0.50 11.42
CA VAL A 186 -4.12 -0.53 12.41
C VAL A 186 -3.38 -0.21 13.70
N VAL A 187 -4.09 -0.29 14.82
CA VAL A 187 -3.48 -0.29 16.16
C VAL A 187 -3.71 -1.68 16.74
N LEU A 188 -2.63 -2.45 16.84
CA LEU A 188 -2.64 -3.80 17.42
C LEU A 188 -2.61 -3.70 18.94
N ASP A 189 -3.79 -3.49 19.52
CA ASP A 189 -3.96 -3.35 20.95
C ASP A 189 -5.38 -3.77 21.36
N THR A 190 -5.48 -4.78 22.23
CA THR A 190 -6.77 -5.30 22.72
C THR A 190 -7.40 -4.46 23.82
N ASP A 191 -6.67 -3.48 24.36
CA ASP A 191 -7.21 -2.49 25.28
C ASP A 191 -7.82 -1.32 24.47
N PRO A 192 -9.15 -1.15 24.48
CA PRO A 192 -9.81 -0.18 23.62
C PRO A 192 -9.42 1.26 23.95
N GLU A 193 -9.17 1.59 25.22
CA GLU A 193 -8.81 2.95 25.62
C GLU A 193 -7.39 3.28 25.18
N ARG A 194 -6.46 2.34 25.37
CA ARG A 194 -5.07 2.51 24.94
C ARG A 194 -4.94 2.52 23.41
N ALA A 195 -5.73 1.70 22.72
CA ALA A 195 -5.81 1.70 21.26
C ALA A 195 -6.32 3.05 20.72
N ARG A 196 -7.41 3.58 21.31
CA ARG A 196 -7.96 4.90 20.94
C ARG A 196 -6.98 6.02 21.24
N ALA A 197 -6.30 6.00 22.40
CA ALA A 197 -5.31 7.01 22.74
C ALA A 197 -4.18 7.06 21.70
N THR A 198 -3.65 5.89 21.31
CA THR A 198 -2.64 5.77 20.24
C THR A 198 -3.15 6.33 18.91
N ALA A 199 -4.37 5.97 18.52
CA ALA A 199 -4.97 6.43 17.27
C ALA A 199 -5.23 7.95 17.26
N ARG A 200 -5.67 8.50 18.40
CA ARG A 200 -5.96 9.92 18.61
C ARG A 200 -4.72 10.79 18.52
N GLU A 201 -3.63 10.35 19.18
CA GLU A 201 -2.33 11.01 19.07
C GLU A 201 -1.82 11.02 17.63
N TYR A 202 -1.96 9.89 16.92
CA TYR A 202 -1.55 9.81 15.52
C TYR A 202 -2.42 10.69 14.62
N LEU A 203 -3.74 10.62 14.76
CA LEU A 203 -4.70 11.34 13.93
C LEU A 203 -4.61 12.86 14.12
N GLY A 204 -4.31 13.34 15.34
CA GLY A 204 -4.24 14.77 15.65
C GLY A 204 -3.37 15.58 14.68
N ARG A 205 -2.24 15.00 14.21
CA ARG A 205 -1.36 15.63 13.20
C ARG A 205 -2.06 15.88 11.86
N TYR A 206 -2.99 15.00 11.48
CA TYR A 206 -3.73 15.10 10.22
C TYR A 206 -4.94 16.01 10.32
N LEU A 207 -5.48 16.24 11.52
CA LEU A 207 -6.62 17.14 11.73
C LEU A 207 -6.24 18.61 11.54
N ALA A 208 -4.95 18.95 11.63
CA ALA A 208 -4.43 20.27 11.29
C ALA A 208 -4.35 20.52 9.76
N LEU A 209 -4.59 19.51 8.91
CA LEU A 209 -4.38 19.58 7.47
C LEU A 209 -5.73 19.68 6.72
N PRO A 210 -6.03 20.82 6.05
CA PRO A 210 -7.35 21.07 5.45
C PRO A 210 -7.78 20.04 4.39
N ASN A 211 -6.84 19.41 3.68
CA ASN A 211 -7.17 18.39 2.68
C ASN A 211 -7.84 17.16 3.31
N TYR A 212 -7.46 16.78 4.53
CA TYR A 212 -8.06 15.64 5.24
C TYR A 212 -9.37 16.03 5.91
N THR A 213 -9.42 17.14 6.64
CA THR A 213 -10.68 17.59 7.28
C THR A 213 -11.76 17.88 6.24
N ASN A 214 -11.43 18.47 5.09
CA ASN A 214 -12.38 18.63 3.98
C ASN A 214 -12.82 17.30 3.37
N ASN A 215 -11.96 16.27 3.38
CA ASN A 215 -12.38 14.93 2.97
C ASN A 215 -13.35 14.30 3.98
N PHE A 216 -13.07 14.45 5.27
CA PHE A 216 -13.94 13.95 6.32
C PHE A 216 -15.31 14.63 6.31
N ARG A 217 -15.37 15.94 6.07
CA ARG A 217 -16.66 16.64 5.89
C ARG A 217 -17.49 16.08 4.74
N ARG A 218 -16.86 15.69 3.62
CA ARG A 218 -17.55 15.01 2.50
C ARG A 218 -18.08 13.61 2.86
N LEU A 219 -17.57 13.02 3.94
CA LEU A 219 -18.02 11.74 4.49
C LEU A 219 -18.97 11.92 5.69
N GLY A 220 -19.43 13.15 5.96
CA GLY A 220 -20.41 13.44 7.00
C GLY A 220 -19.84 13.53 8.42
N PHE A 221 -18.54 13.79 8.55
CA PHE A 221 -17.94 14.20 9.83
C PHE A 221 -18.03 15.71 10.01
N GLU A 222 -18.21 16.13 11.26
CA GLU A 222 -18.39 17.53 11.62
C GLU A 222 -17.19 18.06 12.41
N ASP A 223 -17.13 19.37 12.66
CA ASP A 223 -15.99 19.97 13.37
C ASP A 223 -15.83 19.43 14.79
N ALA A 224 -16.92 19.02 15.44
CA ALA A 224 -16.88 18.31 16.73
C ALA A 224 -16.15 16.96 16.64
N ASP A 225 -16.18 16.29 15.49
CA ASP A 225 -15.43 15.05 15.27
C ASP A 225 -13.92 15.29 15.16
N PHE A 226 -13.45 16.53 14.99
CA PHE A 226 -12.03 16.86 14.87
C PHE A 226 -11.40 17.38 16.18
N ALA A 227 -12.21 17.63 17.20
CA ALA A 227 -11.72 18.06 18.50
C ALA A 227 -10.88 16.96 19.17
N ASP A 228 -9.92 17.38 20.01
CA ASP A 228 -9.14 16.52 20.90
C ASP A 228 -8.51 15.29 20.22
N GLY A 229 -7.99 15.47 18.99
CA GLY A 229 -7.37 14.38 18.22
C GLY A 229 -8.34 13.43 17.52
N GLY A 230 -9.65 13.72 17.56
CA GLY A 230 -10.68 13.06 16.78
C GLY A 230 -11.71 12.29 17.62
N SER A 231 -13.00 12.38 17.32
CA SER A 231 -14.03 11.65 18.06
C SER A 231 -13.86 10.12 17.95
N ASP A 232 -14.43 9.37 18.89
CA ASP A 232 -14.43 7.90 18.83
C ASP A 232 -15.10 7.36 17.56
N ARG A 233 -16.11 8.09 17.05
CA ARG A 233 -16.74 7.82 15.76
C ARG A 233 -15.74 7.95 14.61
N LEU A 234 -14.97 9.04 14.58
CA LEU A 234 -13.96 9.26 13.55
C LEU A 234 -12.83 8.23 13.65
N LEU A 235 -12.33 7.93 14.86
CA LEU A 235 -11.30 6.92 15.08
C LEU A 235 -11.77 5.54 14.60
N SER A 236 -12.99 5.14 14.97
CA SER A 236 -13.56 3.85 14.57
C SER A 236 -13.74 3.74 13.06
N ALA A 237 -13.99 4.85 12.36
CA ALA A 237 -14.11 4.88 10.91
C ALA A 237 -12.75 4.84 10.19
N MET A 238 -11.72 5.47 10.75
CA MET A 238 -10.40 5.61 10.13
C MET A 238 -9.43 4.47 10.44
N TYR A 239 -9.58 3.82 11.61
CA TYR A 239 -8.65 2.82 12.10
C TYR A 239 -9.34 1.47 12.31
N ALA A 240 -8.56 0.40 12.16
CA ALA A 240 -8.85 -0.86 12.83
C ALA A 240 -8.13 -0.88 14.19
N LEU A 241 -8.89 -0.89 15.28
CA LEU A 241 -8.37 -0.88 16.65
C LEU A 241 -8.70 -2.23 17.28
N GLY A 242 -7.70 -3.03 17.64
CA GLY A 242 -7.94 -4.31 18.27
C GLY A 242 -6.92 -5.38 17.92
N ASP A 243 -7.39 -6.62 17.92
CA ASP A 243 -6.60 -7.79 17.55
C ASP A 243 -6.56 -8.04 16.03
N ALA A 244 -5.88 -9.12 15.64
CA ALA A 244 -5.75 -9.52 14.25
C ALA A 244 -7.10 -9.87 13.59
N GLU A 245 -8.08 -10.35 14.36
CA GLU A 245 -9.41 -10.67 13.83
C GLU A 245 -10.19 -9.40 13.50
N THR A 246 -10.13 -8.40 14.38
CA THR A 246 -10.73 -7.08 14.16
C THR A 246 -10.13 -6.39 12.93
N ILE A 247 -8.79 -6.47 12.78
CA ILE A 247 -8.10 -5.94 11.59
C ILE A 247 -8.53 -6.68 10.34
N ARG A 248 -8.69 -8.01 10.42
CA ARG A 248 -9.16 -8.81 9.29
C ARG A 248 -10.57 -8.45 8.85
N ALA A 249 -11.49 -8.30 9.79
CA ALA A 249 -12.84 -7.85 9.48
C ALA A 249 -12.82 -6.49 8.76
N ARG A 250 -11.99 -5.55 9.23
CA ARG A 250 -11.85 -4.25 8.55
C ARG A 250 -11.25 -4.36 7.16
N VAL A 251 -10.24 -5.21 6.95
CA VAL A 251 -9.70 -5.48 5.61
C VAL A 251 -10.79 -6.02 4.68
N ASP A 252 -11.59 -6.97 5.15
CA ASP A 252 -12.68 -7.56 4.37
C ASP A 252 -13.74 -6.52 3.99
N GLU A 253 -14.04 -5.55 4.86
CA GLU A 253 -14.92 -4.41 4.55
C GLU A 253 -14.39 -3.57 3.38
N PHE A 254 -13.10 -3.24 3.36
CA PHE A 254 -12.49 -2.48 2.25
C PHE A 254 -12.47 -3.27 0.95
N LEU A 255 -12.17 -4.56 1.00
CA LEU A 255 -12.21 -5.44 -0.17
C LEU A 255 -13.64 -5.55 -0.73
N ALA A 256 -14.65 -5.68 0.15
CA ALA A 256 -16.06 -5.68 -0.25
C ALA A 256 -16.50 -4.34 -0.84
N ALA A 257 -15.93 -3.23 -0.36
CA ALA A 257 -16.11 -1.90 -0.94
C ALA A 257 -15.39 -1.68 -2.28
N GLY A 258 -14.64 -2.68 -2.77
CA GLY A 258 -14.01 -2.66 -4.08
C GLY A 258 -12.54 -2.27 -4.09
N ALA A 259 -11.84 -2.29 -2.95
CA ALA A 259 -10.39 -2.27 -2.95
C ALA A 259 -9.82 -3.55 -3.58
N ASP A 260 -8.74 -3.42 -4.34
CA ASP A 260 -7.98 -4.57 -4.85
C ASP A 260 -6.83 -4.97 -3.91
N HIS A 261 -6.35 -3.99 -3.15
CA HIS A 261 -5.19 -4.09 -2.29
C HIS A 261 -5.38 -3.20 -1.05
N LEU A 262 -4.94 -3.67 0.11
CA LEU A 262 -4.86 -2.87 1.33
C LEU A 262 -3.40 -2.70 1.73
N ALA A 263 -2.95 -1.45 1.80
CA ALA A 263 -1.65 -1.09 2.34
C ALA A 263 -1.79 -0.88 3.85
N ILE A 264 -1.43 -1.89 4.64
CA ILE A 264 -1.59 -1.88 6.10
C ILE A 264 -0.50 -1.01 6.73
N GLN A 265 -0.91 0.02 7.44
CA GLN A 265 -0.04 0.87 8.24
C GLN A 265 -0.21 0.55 9.73
N VAL A 266 0.81 -0.06 10.33
CA VAL A 266 0.81 -0.28 11.78
C VAL A 266 1.15 1.03 12.50
N VAL A 267 0.27 1.43 13.42
CA VAL A 267 0.43 2.64 14.23
C VAL A 267 0.75 2.22 15.67
N SER A 268 1.86 2.73 16.18
CA SER A 268 2.37 2.54 17.54
C SER A 268 2.86 3.89 18.09
N GLY A 269 3.32 3.94 19.35
CA GLY A 269 3.76 5.18 20.02
C GLY A 269 4.84 5.99 19.29
N ASP A 270 5.70 5.37 18.47
CA ASP A 270 6.51 6.08 17.47
C ASP A 270 6.57 5.29 16.14
N PRO A 271 5.65 5.53 15.21
CA PRO A 271 5.50 4.73 14.00
C PRO A 271 6.37 5.23 12.83
N LEU A 272 7.10 6.35 13.02
CA LEU A 272 8.01 6.89 12.00
C LEU A 272 9.44 6.34 12.15
N THR A 273 9.78 5.77 13.31
CA THR A 273 11.14 5.32 13.62
C THR A 273 11.25 3.85 14.02
N VAL A 274 10.13 3.19 14.37
CA VAL A 274 10.17 1.84 14.94
C VAL A 274 9.90 0.79 13.86
N LEU A 275 10.95 0.03 13.52
CA LEU A 275 10.79 -1.26 12.85
C LEU A 275 10.11 -2.23 13.83
N PRO A 276 8.95 -2.83 13.49
CA PRO A 276 8.16 -3.68 14.39
C PRO A 276 8.99 -4.77 15.09
N ALA A 277 10.00 -5.33 14.40
CA ALA A 277 10.92 -6.33 14.98
C ALA A 277 11.59 -5.91 16.30
N ARG A 278 11.78 -4.60 16.58
CA ARG A 278 12.48 -4.11 17.78
C ARG A 278 11.55 -3.75 18.95
N SER A 279 10.28 -3.44 18.70
CA SER A 279 9.31 -3.06 19.76
C SER A 279 8.50 -4.23 20.33
N GLY A 280 8.81 -5.47 19.93
CA GLY A 280 8.04 -6.65 20.30
C GLY A 280 6.74 -6.82 19.51
N ALA A 281 6.35 -5.81 18.72
CA ALA A 281 5.26 -5.91 17.75
C ALA A 281 5.75 -6.67 16.52
N ARG A 282 5.52 -7.97 16.41
CA ARG A 282 5.85 -8.68 15.16
C ARG A 282 4.98 -8.15 14.02
N TRP A 283 5.56 -8.07 12.82
CA TRP A 283 4.77 -7.86 11.61
C TRP A 283 3.58 -8.82 11.61
N PRO A 284 2.37 -8.37 11.24
CA PRO A 284 1.23 -9.27 11.15
C PRO A 284 1.66 -10.45 10.28
N ARG A 285 1.61 -11.68 10.79
CA ARG A 285 1.89 -12.80 9.90
C ARG A 285 0.70 -12.91 8.97
N HIS A 286 0.95 -13.28 7.71
CA HIS A 286 -0.10 -13.65 6.78
C HIS A 286 -0.88 -14.84 7.39
N CYS A 287 -1.91 -14.56 8.20
CA CYS A 287 -2.83 -15.56 8.73
C CYS A 287 -3.62 -16.12 7.55
N ARG A 288 -3.02 -17.09 6.85
CA ARG A 288 -3.58 -17.91 5.75
C ARG A 288 -4.77 -17.25 5.02
N TRP A 289 -4.58 -16.04 4.49
CA TRP A 289 -5.55 -15.30 3.67
C TRP A 289 -5.85 -15.94 2.29
N THR A 290 -5.25 -17.10 2.00
CA THR A 290 -5.21 -17.69 0.65
C THR A 290 -5.62 -19.17 0.57
N ARG A 291 -6.51 -19.66 1.44
CA ARG A 291 -7.31 -20.87 1.11
C ARG A 291 -8.76 -20.70 1.55
N ALA A 292 -9.63 -20.36 0.60
CA ALA A 292 -10.99 -20.85 0.65
C ALA A 292 -10.94 -22.37 0.46
N ASP A 293 -11.55 -23.10 1.39
CA ASP A 293 -11.81 -24.53 1.28
C ASP A 293 -12.86 -24.76 0.17
N PRO A 294 -12.59 -25.56 -0.88
CA PRO A 294 -13.57 -25.83 -1.92
C PRO A 294 -14.70 -26.78 -1.48
N SER A 295 -14.74 -27.22 -0.22
CA SER A 295 -15.73 -28.20 0.25
C SER A 295 -16.91 -27.60 1.02
N ASN A 296 -17.59 -26.58 0.50
CA ASN A 296 -18.96 -26.28 0.95
C ASN A 296 -19.83 -25.55 -0.08
N HIS A 297 -20.16 -26.23 -1.18
CA HIS A 297 -21.41 -25.96 -1.89
C HIS A 297 -22.35 -27.13 -1.63
N ARG A 298 -23.25 -26.97 -0.66
CA ARG A 298 -24.49 -27.74 -0.61
C ARG A 298 -25.52 -26.95 -1.40
N ASP A 299 -25.93 -27.52 -2.53
CA ASP A 299 -27.06 -27.04 -3.32
C ASP A 299 -28.33 -27.06 -2.49
N HIS A 300 -28.99 -25.91 -2.42
CA HIS A 300 -30.41 -25.80 -2.08
C HIS A 300 -31.13 -25.31 -3.32
N SER A 301 -31.65 -26.25 -4.11
CA SER A 301 -32.64 -25.97 -5.15
C SER A 301 -34.02 -25.78 -4.51
N PRO A 302 -34.78 -24.71 -4.80
CA PRO A 302 -36.20 -24.66 -4.52
C PRO A 302 -36.99 -25.36 -5.64
N GLY A 303 -38.04 -26.06 -5.23
CA GLY A 303 -38.86 -26.94 -6.06
C GLY A 303 -39.63 -26.26 -7.19
N ALA A 304 -39.87 -27.07 -8.23
CA ALA A 304 -40.68 -26.75 -9.39
C ALA A 304 -42.17 -26.66 -9.04
N GLY A 305 -42.80 -25.55 -9.44
CA GLY A 305 -44.25 -25.40 -9.55
C GLY A 305 -44.63 -25.16 -11.00
N ALA A 306 -45.54 -25.97 -11.52
CA ALA A 306 -46.01 -26.00 -12.89
C ALA A 306 -46.80 -24.75 -13.31
N GLY A 307 -46.75 -24.41 -14.60
CA GLY A 307 -47.63 -23.41 -15.21
C GLY A 307 -47.36 -23.26 -16.70
N ALA A 308 -48.22 -23.85 -17.52
CA ALA A 308 -48.16 -23.89 -18.97
C ALA A 308 -48.42 -22.52 -19.63
N GLY A 309 -47.82 -22.32 -20.82
CA GLY A 309 -48.13 -21.20 -21.71
C GLY A 309 -47.35 -21.30 -23.02
N GLN A 310 -47.96 -21.93 -24.03
CA GLN A 310 -47.47 -21.98 -25.42
C GLN A 310 -47.61 -20.60 -26.09
N ALA A 311 -46.62 -20.18 -26.88
CA ALA A 311 -46.82 -19.56 -28.20
C ALA A 311 -45.48 -19.24 -28.92
N SER A 312 -45.28 -19.94 -30.03
CA SER A 312 -44.92 -19.41 -31.36
C SER A 312 -43.53 -18.78 -31.62
N ILE A 313 -42.74 -19.57 -32.36
CA ILE A 313 -41.58 -19.20 -33.19
C ILE A 313 -42.07 -18.46 -34.46
N PRO A 314 -41.28 -17.53 -35.04
CA PRO A 314 -40.92 -17.70 -36.44
C PRO A 314 -39.42 -17.54 -36.72
N GLU A 315 -39.03 -18.16 -37.83
CA GLU A 315 -37.69 -18.46 -38.32
C GLU A 315 -36.85 -17.26 -38.80
N ARG A 316 -35.55 -17.54 -38.97
CA ARG A 316 -34.48 -16.69 -39.53
C ARG A 316 -34.72 -16.29 -41.01
N PRO A 317 -33.86 -15.42 -41.56
CA PRO A 317 -32.80 -16.02 -42.38
C PRO A 317 -31.39 -15.42 -42.20
N GLN A 318 -30.42 -16.27 -42.50
CA GLN A 318 -28.98 -16.02 -42.54
C GLN A 318 -28.60 -15.12 -43.72
N ARG A 319 -27.50 -14.35 -43.57
CA ARG A 319 -26.71 -13.86 -44.72
C ARG A 319 -25.30 -14.43 -44.67
N VAL A 320 -24.98 -15.14 -45.75
CA VAL A 320 -23.65 -15.51 -46.24
C VAL A 320 -23.17 -14.41 -47.19
N ILE A 321 -21.86 -14.15 -47.22
CA ILE A 321 -20.98 -13.81 -48.38
C ILE A 321 -19.56 -13.67 -47.78
N SER A 322 -18.67 -14.66 -47.88
CA SER A 322 -17.72 -14.99 -48.96
C SER A 322 -16.40 -14.19 -48.94
N ARG A 323 -15.31 -14.96 -48.95
CA ARG A 323 -13.88 -14.63 -49.01
C ARG A 323 -13.47 -13.90 -50.31
N THR A 324 -12.36 -13.15 -50.24
CA THR A 324 -11.34 -13.14 -51.30
C THR A 324 -9.94 -12.92 -50.72
N ALA A 325 -8.95 -13.50 -51.42
CA ALA A 325 -7.60 -13.82 -50.98
C ALA A 325 -6.52 -12.80 -51.43
N ALA A 326 -5.30 -13.04 -50.93
CA ALA A 326 -4.03 -12.31 -51.07
C ALA A 326 -3.44 -12.22 -52.50
N PRO A 327 -2.24 -11.58 -52.70
CA PRO A 327 -0.95 -12.27 -52.49
C PRO A 327 0.15 -11.38 -51.83
N ARG A 328 0.95 -11.86 -50.86
CA ARG A 328 2.28 -12.52 -50.96
C ARG A 328 3.38 -11.77 -51.75
N SER A 329 4.46 -11.39 -51.04
CA SER A 329 5.83 -11.61 -51.51
C SER A 329 6.76 -11.98 -50.35
N ARG A 330 7.57 -13.02 -50.57
CA ARG A 330 8.58 -13.60 -49.69
C ARG A 330 9.91 -12.83 -49.82
N ASN A 331 10.71 -12.80 -48.75
CA ASN A 331 12.08 -13.34 -48.78
C ASN A 331 12.73 -13.35 -47.39
N THR A 332 13.37 -14.48 -47.06
CA THR A 332 14.33 -14.77 -45.98
C THR A 332 15.48 -15.57 -46.64
N PRO A 333 16.59 -15.94 -45.96
CA PRO A 333 17.17 -15.54 -44.67
C PRO A 333 18.70 -15.23 -44.76
N ARG A 334 19.33 -14.79 -43.66
CA ARG A 334 20.77 -15.06 -43.46
C ARG A 334 21.19 -15.22 -41.99
N ALA A 335 21.72 -16.43 -41.74
CA ALA A 335 22.79 -16.87 -40.84
C ALA A 335 22.86 -16.43 -39.36
N ALA A 336 22.98 -17.46 -38.52
CA ALA A 336 23.24 -17.46 -37.10
C ALA A 336 24.72 -17.23 -36.73
N THR A 337 24.95 -16.75 -35.51
CA THR A 337 26.17 -16.99 -34.72
C THR A 337 25.78 -17.35 -33.28
N PRO A 338 26.33 -18.42 -32.69
CA PRO A 338 25.98 -18.84 -31.33
C PRO A 338 26.82 -18.11 -30.27
N ARG A 339 26.17 -17.73 -29.17
CA ARG A 339 26.82 -17.22 -27.95
C ARG A 339 27.23 -18.40 -27.04
N PRO A 340 28.39 -18.35 -26.36
CA PRO A 340 28.86 -19.45 -25.52
C PRO A 340 28.13 -19.54 -24.18
N ALA A 341 27.95 -20.79 -23.73
CA ALA A 341 27.34 -21.18 -22.48
C ALA A 341 28.16 -20.74 -21.25
N ARG A 342 27.46 -20.32 -20.18
CA ARG A 342 28.04 -20.14 -18.83
C ARG A 342 27.95 -21.47 -18.06
N PRO A 343 28.98 -21.85 -17.29
CA PRO A 343 28.98 -23.09 -16.52
C PRO A 343 28.08 -23.00 -15.28
N ALA A 344 27.42 -24.12 -14.99
CA ALA A 344 26.64 -24.36 -13.79
C ALA A 344 27.54 -24.34 -12.54
N SER A 345 27.18 -23.55 -11.54
CA SER A 345 27.73 -23.66 -10.19
C SER A 345 26.78 -24.46 -9.30
N ALA A 346 27.37 -25.42 -8.60
CA ALA A 346 26.72 -26.42 -7.78
C ALA A 346 25.99 -25.80 -6.57
N ARG A 347 24.80 -26.33 -6.27
CA ARG A 347 24.15 -26.19 -4.96
C ARG A 347 24.81 -27.17 -3.99
N PRO A 348 25.18 -26.76 -2.76
CA PRO A 348 25.26 -27.70 -1.65
C PRO A 348 23.86 -27.94 -1.09
N ALA A 349 23.49 -29.22 -1.02
CA ALA A 349 22.39 -29.68 -0.20
C ALA A 349 22.80 -29.59 1.27
N HIS A 350 21.97 -29.02 2.15
CA HIS A 350 21.98 -29.40 3.56
C HIS A 350 20.59 -29.29 4.20
N ALA A 351 20.21 -30.44 4.76
CA ALA A 351 19.49 -30.65 6.01
C ALA A 351 18.11 -30.00 6.19
N GLY A 352 17.09 -30.85 6.07
CA GLY A 352 15.74 -30.55 6.50
C GLY A 352 15.69 -30.17 7.99
N ILE A 353 15.02 -29.06 8.28
CA ILE A 353 14.60 -28.72 9.63
C ILE A 353 13.16 -29.20 9.79
N ARG A 354 13.00 -30.16 10.70
CA ARG A 354 11.73 -30.69 11.19
C ARG A 354 10.83 -29.55 11.67
N THR A 355 9.61 -29.52 11.18
CA THR A 355 8.49 -28.76 11.76
C THR A 355 8.15 -29.34 13.14
N GLY A 356 8.60 -28.66 14.19
CA GLY A 356 8.17 -28.92 15.56
C GLY A 356 7.33 -27.76 16.06
N CYS A 357 6.00 -27.96 16.16
CA CYS A 357 5.14 -27.16 17.02
C CYS A 357 5.68 -27.25 18.45
N TRP A 358 6.11 -26.14 19.05
CA TRP A 358 6.43 -26.11 20.46
C TRP A 358 5.31 -25.44 21.24
N GLY A 359 4.64 -26.28 22.03
CA GLY A 359 3.70 -25.88 23.06
C GLY A 359 4.38 -25.14 24.21
N SER A 360 3.55 -24.34 24.87
CA SER A 360 3.77 -23.59 26.09
C SER A 360 4.63 -24.30 27.14
N ARG A 361 5.74 -23.67 27.53
CA ARG A 361 6.26 -23.76 28.90
C ARG A 361 6.65 -22.38 29.40
N SER A 362 5.92 -21.94 30.40
CA SER A 362 6.20 -20.81 31.27
C SER A 362 7.57 -20.95 31.92
N ARG A 363 8.45 -19.95 31.74
CA ARG A 363 9.55 -19.66 32.65
C ARG A 363 9.39 -18.22 33.14
N THR A 364 9.17 -18.10 34.43
CA THR A 364 9.25 -16.86 35.20
C THR A 364 10.67 -16.29 35.12
N ALA A 365 10.79 -15.04 34.67
CA ALA A 365 12.00 -14.22 34.76
C ALA A 365 11.85 -13.20 35.92
N PRO A 366 12.96 -12.81 36.59
CA PRO A 366 12.91 -11.96 37.79
C PRO A 366 12.63 -10.49 37.44
N GLY A 367 11.97 -9.80 38.37
CA GLY A 367 11.51 -8.41 38.22
C GLY A 367 12.63 -7.37 38.17
N PRO A 368 12.32 -6.14 37.70
CA PRO A 368 13.30 -5.07 37.52
C PRO A 368 13.74 -4.43 38.85
N PRO A 369 14.96 -3.87 38.93
CA PRO A 369 15.44 -3.17 40.12
C PRO A 369 14.72 -1.83 40.31
N GLY A 370 14.44 -1.48 41.58
CA GLY A 370 13.73 -0.26 41.97
C GLY A 370 14.53 1.04 41.76
N PRO A 371 13.85 2.20 41.81
CA PRO A 371 14.44 3.50 41.49
C PRO A 371 15.42 4.00 42.58
N PRO A 372 16.43 4.81 42.22
CA PRO A 372 17.37 5.37 43.17
C PRO A 372 16.74 6.45 44.07
N ALA A 373 17.19 6.48 45.33
CA ALA A 373 16.74 7.41 46.36
C ALA A 373 17.11 8.87 46.05
N ALA A 374 16.18 9.78 46.32
CA ALA A 374 16.38 11.23 46.25
C ALA A 374 17.27 11.74 47.41
N PRO A 375 18.17 12.72 47.17
CA PRO A 375 18.89 13.37 48.26
C PRO A 375 18.02 14.41 48.98
N ALA A 376 18.14 14.44 50.31
CA ALA A 376 17.51 15.38 51.24
C ALA A 376 18.08 16.82 51.11
N PRO A 377 17.36 17.86 51.56
CA PRO A 377 17.65 19.25 51.23
C PRO A 377 18.72 19.86 52.13
N THR A 378 19.63 20.65 51.56
CA THR A 378 20.50 21.56 52.31
C THR A 378 19.93 22.98 52.25
N ALA A 379 19.83 23.58 53.43
CA ALA A 379 19.36 24.95 53.64
C ALA A 379 20.46 25.98 53.34
N GLY A 380 20.04 27.07 52.69
CA GLY A 380 20.42 28.45 52.99
C GLY A 380 21.85 28.93 52.71
N THR A 381 21.99 29.94 51.86
CA THR A 381 22.39 31.29 52.28
C THR A 381 22.28 32.30 51.13
N ALA A 382 21.88 33.52 51.49
CA ALA A 382 21.64 34.65 50.62
C ALA A 382 22.90 35.49 50.35
N SER A 383 22.90 36.23 49.24
CA SER A 383 23.59 37.50 48.91
C SER A 383 23.81 37.51 47.38
N GLY A 384 23.49 38.52 46.57
CA GLY A 384 23.34 39.96 46.78
C GLY A 384 24.18 40.69 45.72
N ALA A 385 23.57 41.64 45.00
CA ALA A 385 24.15 42.62 44.06
C ALA A 385 24.69 42.07 42.72
N ARG A 386 24.49 42.70 41.56
CA ARG A 386 23.98 44.03 41.19
C ARG A 386 23.55 44.01 39.74
#